data_AF-A0A520XZN7-F1
#
_entry.id   AF-A0A520XZN7-F1
#
_cell.length_a   1.000
_cell.length_b   1.000
_cell.length_c   1.000
_cell.angle_alpha   90.00
_cell.angle_beta   90.00
_cell.angle_gamma   90.00
#
_symmetry.space_group_name_H-M   'P 1'
#
loop_
_entity.id
_entity.type
_entity.pdbx_description
1 polymer ?
#
loop_
_entity_poly.entity_id
_entity_poly.type
_entity_poly.pdbx_seq_one_letter_code
_entity_poly.pdbx_strand_id
1 'polypeptide(L)'
;MTETNEAVDAAFAEIAARRKADADHEHAKKSLWLAHHWPERYDRCMVIGGRHVCRRCTVFYSISFLVAALAFAGVAPWPESFDIWAVWLMPIPATIEFALGEMTRLQYNARRQIAVTAFMSPAVGRGMAAELADQGSWLFWGPVLVFGTSWFVFAVIGWFTRKGQYR
;
A
#
# COMPACT_ATOMS: atom_id res chain seq x y z
N MET A 1 37.66 14.51 -33.65
CA MET A 1 36.47 15.39 -33.73
C MET A 1 35.18 14.62 -33.41
N THR A 2 35.10 13.33 -33.73
CA THR A 2 33.98 12.44 -33.39
C THR A 2 33.86 12.12 -31.89
N GLU A 3 34.95 11.76 -31.22
CA GLU A 3 34.95 11.46 -29.76
C GLU A 3 34.49 12.65 -28.90
N THR A 4 34.83 13.87 -29.30
CA THR A 4 34.39 15.09 -28.61
C THR A 4 32.89 15.36 -28.74
N ASN A 5 32.26 14.95 -29.85
CA ASN A 5 30.81 15.10 -30.02
C ASN A 5 30.05 14.05 -29.21
N GLU A 6 30.54 12.81 -29.16
CA GLU A 6 29.94 11.75 -28.36
C GLU A 6 29.96 12.07 -26.86
N ALA A 7 31.07 12.64 -26.36
CA ALA A 7 31.16 13.05 -24.95
C ALA A 7 30.18 14.18 -24.60
N VAL A 8 29.97 15.13 -25.51
CA VAL A 8 29.03 16.24 -25.33
C VAL A 8 27.58 15.75 -25.37
N ASP A 9 27.24 14.86 -26.31
CA ASP A 9 25.91 14.27 -26.42
C ASP A 9 25.55 13.43 -25.18
N ALA A 10 26.52 12.66 -24.67
CA ALA A 10 26.35 11.89 -23.43
C ALA A 10 26.09 12.81 -22.22
N ALA A 11 26.82 13.92 -22.11
CA ALA A 11 26.62 14.90 -21.05
C ALA A 11 25.23 15.56 -21.12
N PHE A 12 24.76 15.91 -22.32
CA PHE A 12 23.40 16.44 -22.50
C PHE A 12 22.32 15.43 -22.15
N ALA A 13 22.48 14.17 -22.57
CA ALA A 13 21.55 13.09 -22.22
C ALA A 13 21.47 12.88 -20.69
N GLU A 14 22.62 12.94 -20.00
CA GLU A 14 22.67 12.84 -18.54
C GLU A 14 21.96 14.03 -17.85
N ILE A 15 22.21 15.26 -18.30
CA ILE A 15 21.52 16.45 -17.76
C ILE A 15 20.01 16.35 -17.97
N ALA A 16 19.57 15.93 -19.17
CA ALA A 16 18.16 15.75 -19.47
C ALA A 16 17.52 14.67 -18.58
N ALA A 17 18.22 13.55 -18.37
CA ALA A 17 17.76 12.48 -17.48
C ALA A 17 17.62 12.93 -16.02
N ARG A 18 18.62 13.67 -15.50
CA ARG A 18 18.57 14.25 -14.14
C ARG A 18 17.40 15.22 -13.97
N ARG A 19 17.22 16.15 -14.91
CA ARG A 19 16.09 17.11 -14.89
C ARG A 19 14.74 16.41 -14.92
N LYS A 20 14.62 15.33 -15.71
CA LYS A 20 13.40 14.52 -15.74
C LYS A 20 13.16 13.84 -14.38
N ALA A 21 14.17 13.23 -13.80
CA ALA A 21 14.07 12.58 -12.49
C ALA A 21 13.64 13.58 -11.39
N ASP A 22 14.22 14.78 -11.36
CA ASP A 22 13.86 15.85 -10.43
C ASP A 22 12.39 16.27 -10.62
N ALA A 23 11.95 16.44 -11.88
CA ALA A 23 10.56 16.77 -12.19
C ALA A 23 9.58 15.67 -11.77
N ASP A 24 9.94 14.40 -12.00
CA ASP A 24 9.14 13.25 -11.59
C ASP A 24 9.05 13.15 -10.06
N HIS A 25 10.12 13.46 -9.32
CA HIS A 25 10.15 13.55 -7.86
C HIS A 25 9.28 14.68 -7.33
N GLU A 26 9.35 15.87 -7.91
CA GLU A 26 8.50 17.00 -7.54
C GLU A 26 7.02 16.71 -7.81
N HIS A 27 6.71 16.02 -8.91
CA HIS A 27 5.36 15.55 -9.18
C HIS A 27 4.89 14.51 -8.15
N ALA A 28 5.76 13.56 -7.80
CA ALA A 28 5.48 12.55 -6.78
C ALA A 28 5.17 13.20 -5.42
N LYS A 29 5.94 14.22 -5.00
CA LYS A 29 5.67 14.98 -3.76
C LYS A 29 4.25 15.56 -3.74
N LYS A 30 3.80 16.13 -4.86
CA LYS A 30 2.45 16.72 -5.00
C LYS A 30 1.34 15.67 -5.06
N SER A 31 1.66 14.42 -5.37
CA SER A 31 0.71 13.30 -5.53
C SER A 31 0.91 12.16 -4.51
N LEU A 32 1.70 12.41 -3.45
CA LEU A 32 1.99 11.44 -2.38
C LEU A 32 0.74 10.83 -1.75
N TRP A 33 -0.37 11.58 -1.74
CA TRP A 33 -1.66 11.13 -1.21
C TRP A 33 -2.34 10.04 -2.08
N LEU A 34 -1.98 9.90 -3.36
CA LEU A 34 -2.54 8.88 -4.27
C LEU A 34 -1.68 7.62 -4.35
N ALA A 35 -0.37 7.80 -4.51
CA ALA A 35 0.55 6.70 -4.78
C ALA A 35 1.30 6.22 -3.53
N HIS A 36 1.57 7.11 -2.57
CA HIS A 36 2.52 6.90 -1.48
C HIS A 36 3.81 6.18 -1.93
N HIS A 37 4.24 6.44 -3.17
CA HIS A 37 5.37 5.79 -3.81
C HIS A 37 6.15 6.84 -4.58
N TRP A 38 7.48 6.75 -4.45
CA TRP A 38 8.41 7.50 -5.29
C TRP A 38 8.43 6.92 -6.71
N PRO A 39 8.87 7.68 -7.73
CA PRO A 39 8.86 7.25 -9.13
C PRO A 39 9.53 5.90 -9.39
N GLU A 40 10.58 5.57 -8.62
CA GLU A 40 11.32 4.30 -8.71
C GLU A 40 10.47 3.08 -8.31
N ARG A 41 9.31 3.31 -7.67
CA ARG A 41 8.39 2.29 -7.17
C ARG A 41 7.00 2.35 -7.83
N TYR A 42 6.88 3.01 -8.98
CA TYR A 42 5.63 3.08 -9.74
C TYR A 42 5.19 1.74 -10.34
N ASP A 43 6.04 0.70 -10.33
CA ASP A 43 5.63 -0.69 -10.60
C ASP A 43 4.50 -1.17 -9.67
N ARG A 44 4.38 -0.56 -8.48
CA ARG A 44 3.33 -0.81 -7.47
C ARG A 44 2.06 0.00 -7.70
N CYS A 45 2.09 0.95 -8.63
CA CYS A 45 0.97 1.81 -8.97
C CYS A 45 0.22 1.30 -10.21
N MET A 46 -1.05 1.67 -10.32
CA MET A 46 -1.78 1.69 -11.58
C MET A 46 -1.98 3.13 -12.05
N VAL A 47 -2.28 3.34 -13.33
CA VAL A 47 -2.53 4.68 -13.89
C VAL A 47 -4.03 4.88 -14.07
N ILE A 48 -4.60 5.88 -13.39
CA ILE A 48 -6.01 6.25 -13.48
C ILE A 48 -6.08 7.73 -13.85
N GLY A 49 -6.69 8.06 -15.01
CA GLY A 49 -6.77 9.45 -15.47
C GLY A 49 -5.41 10.15 -15.60
N GLY A 50 -4.38 9.41 -16.02
CA GLY A 50 -3.00 9.92 -16.14
C GLY A 50 -2.24 10.06 -14.82
N ARG A 51 -2.80 9.62 -13.69
CA ARG A 51 -2.17 9.71 -12.36
C ARG A 51 -1.79 8.34 -11.82
N HIS A 52 -0.64 8.24 -11.17
CA HIS A 52 -0.23 7.03 -10.44
C HIS A 52 -1.03 6.91 -9.14
N VAL A 53 -1.71 5.78 -8.98
CA VAL A 53 -2.50 5.45 -7.78
C VAL A 53 -2.02 4.11 -7.24
N CYS A 54 -1.82 4.01 -5.93
CA CYS A 54 -1.34 2.79 -5.31
C CYS A 54 -2.31 1.62 -5.54
N ARG A 55 -1.83 0.53 -6.15
CA ARG A 55 -2.66 -0.64 -6.47
C ARG A 55 -3.30 -1.26 -5.22
N ARG A 56 -2.51 -1.37 -4.13
CA ARG A 56 -3.01 -1.87 -2.84
C ARG A 56 -4.09 -0.95 -2.29
N CYS A 57 -3.88 0.37 -2.26
CA CYS A 57 -4.86 1.31 -1.73
C CYS A 57 -6.16 1.30 -2.53
N THR A 58 -6.08 1.26 -3.87
CA THR A 58 -7.27 1.17 -4.72
C THR A 58 -8.09 -0.07 -4.41
N VAL A 59 -7.47 -1.25 -4.28
CA VAL A 59 -8.18 -2.49 -3.94
C VAL A 59 -8.71 -2.44 -2.51
N PHE A 60 -7.89 -1.97 -1.57
CA PHE A 60 -8.22 -1.90 -0.16
C PHE A 60 -9.44 -1.01 0.10
N TYR A 61 -9.32 0.28 -0.23
CA TYR A 61 -10.38 1.24 0.05
C TYR A 61 -11.66 0.95 -0.73
N SER A 62 -11.57 0.54 -1.99
CA SER A 62 -12.76 0.21 -2.79
C SER A 62 -13.58 -0.90 -2.15
N ILE A 63 -12.93 -2.01 -1.75
CA ILE A 63 -13.65 -3.14 -1.16
C ILE A 63 -14.08 -2.83 0.28
N SER A 64 -13.21 -2.23 1.10
CA SER A 64 -13.54 -1.92 2.50
C SER A 64 -14.69 -0.93 2.61
N PHE A 65 -14.70 0.16 1.82
CA PHE A 65 -15.81 1.12 1.85
C PHE A 65 -17.10 0.53 1.28
N LEU A 66 -17.02 -0.27 0.21
CA LEU A 66 -18.20 -0.97 -0.31
C LEU A 66 -18.81 -1.90 0.74
N VAL A 67 -17.99 -2.73 1.39
CA VAL A 67 -18.45 -3.64 2.43
C VAL A 67 -18.96 -2.88 3.65
N ALA A 68 -18.32 -1.79 4.05
CA ALA A 68 -18.80 -0.95 5.15
C ALA A 68 -20.18 -0.36 4.86
N ALA A 69 -20.39 0.21 3.67
CA ALA A 69 -21.67 0.77 3.27
C ALA A 69 -22.77 -0.29 3.19
N LEU A 70 -22.49 -1.45 2.60
CA LEU A 70 -23.44 -2.57 2.52
C LEU A 70 -23.78 -3.12 3.91
N ALA A 71 -22.77 -3.35 4.75
CA ALA A 71 -22.94 -3.82 6.12
C ALA A 71 -23.79 -2.86 6.95
N PHE A 72 -23.53 -1.55 6.85
CA PHE A 72 -24.32 -0.52 7.51
C PHE A 72 -25.78 -0.49 7.01
N ALA A 73 -26.01 -0.81 5.74
CA ALA A 73 -27.35 -0.98 5.17
C ALA A 73 -28.00 -2.34 5.48
N GLY A 74 -27.40 -3.18 6.34
CA GLY A 74 -27.92 -4.50 6.72
C GLY A 74 -27.58 -5.63 5.75
N VAL A 75 -26.71 -5.39 4.76
CA VAL A 75 -26.23 -6.38 3.78
C VAL A 75 -24.78 -6.75 4.09
N ALA A 76 -24.58 -7.73 4.96
CA ALA A 76 -23.25 -8.18 5.34
C ALA A 76 -22.77 -9.38 4.49
N PRO A 77 -21.47 -9.46 4.16
CA PRO A 77 -20.90 -10.62 3.47
C PRO A 77 -20.95 -11.92 4.30
N TRP A 78 -21.18 -11.82 5.61
CA TRP A 78 -21.33 -12.95 6.54
C TRP A 78 -22.13 -12.53 7.79
N PRO A 79 -22.62 -13.49 8.61
CA PRO A 79 -23.30 -13.21 9.88
C PRO A 79 -22.40 -12.60 10.96
N GLU A 80 -22.96 -11.75 11.83
CA GLU A 80 -22.23 -11.03 12.90
C GLU A 80 -21.44 -11.95 13.84
N SER A 81 -21.89 -13.18 14.05
CA SER A 81 -21.18 -14.17 14.88
C SER A 81 -19.77 -14.50 14.35
N PHE A 82 -19.49 -14.21 13.08
CA PHE A 82 -18.17 -14.39 12.47
C PHE A 82 -17.29 -13.15 12.52
N ASP A 83 -17.79 -11.99 12.93
CA ASP A 83 -17.03 -10.73 12.83
C ASP A 83 -15.71 -10.81 13.57
N ILE A 84 -15.72 -11.25 14.84
CA ILE A 84 -14.50 -11.38 15.63
C ILE A 84 -13.48 -12.28 14.93
N TRP A 85 -13.90 -13.40 14.35
CA TRP A 85 -12.99 -14.29 13.65
C TRP A 85 -12.48 -13.67 12.35
N ALA A 86 -13.34 -13.03 11.56
CA ALA A 86 -12.97 -12.43 10.29
C ALA A 86 -12.00 -11.26 10.46
N VAL A 87 -12.27 -10.34 11.41
CA VAL A 87 -11.44 -9.15 11.65
C VAL A 87 -10.05 -9.49 12.21
N TRP A 88 -9.92 -10.61 12.91
CA TRP A 88 -8.63 -11.06 13.42
C TRP A 88 -7.88 -11.98 12.44
N LEU A 89 -8.56 -12.85 11.69
CA LEU A 89 -7.88 -13.85 10.86
C LEU A 89 -7.57 -13.34 9.45
N MET A 90 -8.47 -12.57 8.83
CA MET A 90 -8.29 -12.15 7.43
C MET A 90 -7.11 -11.19 7.19
N PRO A 91 -6.71 -10.32 8.15
CA PRO A 91 -5.50 -9.50 8.00
C PRO A 91 -4.17 -10.27 8.15
N ILE A 92 -4.19 -11.51 8.65
CA ILE A 92 -2.96 -12.28 8.92
C ILE A 92 -2.13 -12.49 7.65
N PRO A 93 -2.68 -12.95 6.51
CA PRO A 93 -1.90 -13.09 5.27
C PRO A 93 -1.25 -11.78 4.81
N ALA A 94 -1.93 -10.64 4.96
CA ALA A 94 -1.37 -9.33 4.62
C ALA A 94 -0.24 -8.92 5.56
N THR A 95 -0.39 -9.23 6.85
CA THR A 95 0.64 -9.03 7.86
C THR A 95 1.87 -9.90 7.59
N ILE A 96 1.69 -11.16 7.23
CA ILE A 96 2.79 -12.06 6.86
C ILE A 96 3.47 -11.57 5.59
N GLU A 97 2.73 -11.21 4.54
CA GLU A 97 3.31 -10.67 3.30
C GLU A 97 4.15 -9.41 3.60
N PHE A 98 3.61 -8.50 4.41
CA PHE A 98 4.32 -7.28 4.82
C PHE A 98 5.59 -7.62 5.61
N ALA A 99 5.47 -8.42 6.67
CA ALA A 99 6.58 -8.82 7.52
C ALA A 99 7.70 -9.50 6.73
N LEU A 100 7.36 -10.42 5.82
CA LEU A 100 8.34 -11.05 4.93
C LEU A 100 8.96 -10.05 3.95
N GLY A 101 8.18 -9.12 3.41
CA GLY A 101 8.70 -8.02 2.58
C GLY A 101 9.68 -7.13 3.33
N GLU A 102 9.43 -6.86 4.61
CA GLU A 102 10.29 -6.03 5.47
C GLU A 102 11.56 -6.77 5.93
N MET A 103 11.45 -8.04 6.31
CA MET A 103 12.55 -8.80 6.93
C MET A 103 13.36 -9.65 5.94
N THR A 104 12.87 -9.87 4.73
CA THR A 104 13.51 -10.76 3.74
C THR A 104 13.67 -10.07 2.38
N ARG A 105 13.97 -10.86 1.33
CA ARG A 105 14.01 -10.40 -0.07
C ARG A 105 12.77 -10.79 -0.86
N LEU A 106 11.62 -10.93 -0.21
CA LEU A 106 10.36 -11.25 -0.88
C LEU A 106 10.09 -10.20 -1.98
N GLN A 107 10.23 -10.63 -3.23
CA GLN A 107 10.09 -9.75 -4.38
C GLN A 107 8.64 -9.31 -4.55
N TYR A 108 8.46 -8.10 -5.06
CA TYR A 108 7.14 -7.57 -5.38
C TYR A 108 6.42 -8.48 -6.39
N ASN A 109 5.14 -8.74 -6.13
CA ASN A 109 4.26 -9.44 -7.07
C ASN A 109 2.87 -8.82 -7.00
N ALA A 110 2.43 -8.20 -8.09
CA ALA A 110 1.17 -7.48 -8.13
C ALA A 110 -0.06 -8.39 -7.90
N ARG A 111 -0.05 -9.61 -8.43
CA ARG A 111 -1.18 -10.55 -8.28
C ARG A 111 -1.34 -11.00 -6.84
N ARG A 112 -0.24 -11.36 -6.19
CA ARG A 112 -0.23 -11.74 -4.77
C ARG A 112 -0.66 -10.57 -3.89
N GLN A 113 -0.11 -9.38 -4.13
CA GLN A 113 -0.50 -8.18 -3.39
C GLN A 113 -2.00 -7.90 -3.53
N ILE A 114 -2.56 -7.96 -4.74
CA ILE A 114 -4.00 -7.78 -4.97
C ILE A 114 -4.79 -8.84 -4.22
N ALA A 115 -4.45 -10.13 -4.37
CA ALA A 115 -5.20 -11.22 -3.77
C ALA A 115 -5.24 -11.12 -2.24
N VAL A 116 -4.08 -10.90 -1.62
CA VAL A 116 -3.97 -10.76 -0.16
C VAL A 116 -4.68 -9.50 0.34
N THR A 117 -4.58 -8.40 -0.40
CA THR A 117 -5.30 -7.15 -0.05
C THR A 117 -6.81 -7.36 -0.15
N ALA A 118 -7.30 -7.87 -1.28
CA ALA A 118 -8.71 -8.13 -1.52
C ALA A 118 -9.30 -9.10 -0.51
N PHE A 119 -8.51 -10.08 -0.05
CA PHE A 119 -8.92 -11.00 1.01
C PHE A 119 -9.14 -10.28 2.34
N MET A 120 -8.22 -9.40 2.79
CA MET A 120 -8.41 -8.71 4.07
C MET A 120 -9.45 -7.58 4.05
N SER A 121 -9.68 -6.94 2.90
CA SER A 121 -10.50 -5.73 2.81
C SER A 121 -11.94 -5.85 3.34
N PRO A 122 -12.68 -6.96 3.10
CA PRO A 122 -14.04 -7.11 3.65
C PRO A 122 -14.08 -7.09 5.17
N ALA A 123 -13.09 -7.69 5.84
CA ALA A 123 -13.01 -7.69 7.29
C ALA A 123 -12.80 -6.27 7.85
N VAL A 124 -11.95 -5.49 7.18
CA VAL A 124 -11.80 -4.06 7.53
C VAL A 124 -13.10 -3.29 7.29
N GLY A 125 -13.80 -3.55 6.19
CA GLY A 125 -15.10 -2.93 5.93
C GLY A 125 -16.14 -3.25 7.02
N ARG A 126 -16.17 -4.48 7.53
CA ARG A 126 -16.99 -4.85 8.69
C ARG A 126 -16.61 -4.09 9.95
N GLY A 127 -15.30 -4.02 10.27
CA GLY A 127 -14.82 -3.22 11.39
C GLY A 127 -15.24 -1.74 11.26
N MET A 128 -15.10 -1.15 10.07
CA MET A 128 -15.53 0.24 9.81
C MET A 128 -17.04 0.43 10.02
N ALA A 129 -17.87 -0.51 9.59
CA ALA A 129 -19.31 -0.46 9.84
C ALA A 129 -19.64 -0.54 11.34
N ALA A 130 -18.92 -1.40 12.08
CA ALA A 130 -19.07 -1.49 13.54
C ALA A 130 -18.67 -0.18 14.24
N GLU A 131 -17.58 0.46 13.83
CA GLU A 131 -17.16 1.76 14.37
C GLU A 131 -18.15 2.89 14.03
N LEU A 132 -18.77 2.83 12.84
CA LEU A 132 -19.82 3.79 12.45
C LEU A 132 -21.09 3.63 13.30
N ALA A 133 -21.42 2.40 13.69
CA ALA A 133 -22.57 2.09 14.52
C ALA A 133 -22.32 2.36 16.00
N ASP A 134 -21.10 2.11 16.48
CA ASP A 134 -20.67 2.27 17.87
C ASP A 134 -19.24 2.82 17.92
N GLN A 135 -19.10 4.09 18.29
CA GLN A 135 -17.80 4.77 18.32
C GLN A 135 -16.88 4.14 19.38
N GLY A 136 -15.65 3.84 19.00
CA GLY A 136 -14.71 3.15 19.89
C GLY A 136 -14.89 1.63 19.91
N SER A 137 -15.50 1.05 18.88
CA SER A 137 -15.73 -0.38 18.77
C SER A 137 -14.40 -1.15 18.82
N TRP A 138 -14.29 -2.08 19.77
CA TRP A 138 -13.11 -2.94 19.86
C TRP A 138 -12.94 -3.88 18.66
N LEU A 139 -14.04 -4.18 17.95
CA LEU A 139 -13.99 -4.94 16.69
C LEU A 139 -13.18 -4.21 15.61
N PHE A 140 -13.16 -2.87 15.65
CA PHE A 140 -12.37 -2.06 14.74
C PHE A 140 -10.99 -1.74 15.33
N TRP A 141 -10.96 -1.11 16.51
CA TRP A 141 -9.73 -0.58 17.08
C TRP A 141 -8.76 -1.67 17.57
N GLY A 142 -9.26 -2.82 18.04
CA GLY A 142 -8.40 -3.92 18.50
C GLY A 142 -7.47 -4.44 17.39
N PRO A 143 -8.00 -4.90 16.26
CA PRO A 143 -7.19 -5.28 15.10
C PRO A 143 -6.30 -4.15 14.57
N VAL A 144 -6.81 -2.91 14.49
CA VAL A 144 -6.03 -1.74 14.03
C VAL A 144 -4.80 -1.54 14.91
N LEU A 145 -4.95 -1.58 16.23
CA LEU A 145 -3.85 -1.42 17.16
C LEU A 145 -2.85 -2.58 17.07
N VAL A 146 -3.32 -3.83 17.04
CA VAL A 146 -2.42 -5.00 17.00
C VAL A 146 -1.68 -5.12 15.67
N PHE A 147 -2.39 -5.09 14.54
CA PHE A 147 -1.77 -5.22 13.22
C PHE A 147 -0.98 -3.97 12.87
N GLY A 148 -1.50 -2.77 13.16
CA GLY A 148 -0.79 -1.52 12.93
C GLY A 148 0.53 -1.45 13.71
N THR A 149 0.52 -1.82 15.00
CA THR A 149 1.75 -1.89 15.82
C THR A 149 2.71 -2.93 15.26
N SER A 150 2.21 -4.11 14.87
CA SER A 150 3.04 -5.17 14.30
C SER A 150 3.73 -4.72 13.00
N TRP A 151 3.00 -4.07 12.09
CA TRP A 151 3.56 -3.53 10.85
C TRP A 151 4.60 -2.44 11.14
N PHE A 152 4.33 -1.55 12.09
CA PHE A 152 5.31 -0.55 12.50
C PHE A 152 6.61 -1.20 13.01
N VAL A 153 6.51 -2.21 13.88
CA VAL A 153 7.67 -2.95 14.40
C VAL A 153 8.46 -3.61 13.27
N PHE A 154 7.79 -4.31 12.34
CA PHE A 154 8.47 -4.93 11.20
C PHE A 154 9.14 -3.91 10.28
N ALA A 155 8.53 -2.74 10.06
CA ALA A 155 9.13 -1.68 9.27
C ALA A 155 10.40 -1.12 9.95
N VAL A 156 10.37 -0.93 11.28
CA VAL A 156 11.54 -0.50 12.05
C VAL A 156 12.67 -1.53 11.97
N ILE A 157 12.36 -2.82 12.16
CA ILE A 157 13.33 -3.92 12.02
C ILE A 157 13.91 -3.94 10.58
N GLY A 158 13.04 -3.83 9.57
CA GLY A 158 13.41 -3.78 8.17
C GLY A 158 14.31 -2.59 7.82
N TRP A 159 14.10 -1.45 8.47
CA TRP A 159 14.92 -0.25 8.31
C TRP A 159 16.34 -0.45 8.85
N PHE A 160 16.47 -1.03 10.05
CA PHE A 160 17.79 -1.29 10.65
C PHE A 160 18.56 -2.40 9.93
N THR A 161 17.86 -3.42 9.43
CA THR A 161 18.48 -4.58 8.77
C THR A 161 18.88 -4.29 7.32
N ARG A 162 18.16 -3.40 6.62
CA ARG A 162 18.44 -3.03 5.23
C ARG A 162 19.11 -1.66 5.15
N LYS A 163 20.38 -1.61 5.54
CA LYS A 163 21.26 -0.48 5.16
C LYS A 163 21.30 -0.37 3.64
N GLY A 164 20.54 0.57 3.04
CA GLY A 164 20.71 0.95 1.63
C GLY A 164 19.50 0.92 0.69
N GLN A 165 18.27 0.58 1.12
CA GLN A 165 17.08 0.58 0.23
C GLN A 165 16.23 1.88 0.25
N TYR A 166 16.64 2.87 1.05
CA TYR A 166 16.01 4.19 1.15
C TYR A 166 17.02 5.33 0.88
N ARG A 167 18.14 5.02 0.22
CA ARG A 167 19.08 6.01 -0.32
C ARG A 167 18.94 6.06 -1.82
#